data_AF-A0A3M1ZHD9-F1
#
_entry.id   AF-A0A3M1ZHD9-F1
#
_cell.length_a   1.000
_cell.length_b   1.000
_cell.length_c   1.000
_cell.angle_alpha   90.00
_cell.angle_beta   90.00
_cell.angle_gamma   90.00
#
_symmetry.space_group_name_H-M   'P 1'
#
loop_
_entity.id
_entity.type
_entity.pdbx_description
1 polymer ?
#
loop_
_entity_poly.entity_id
_entity_poly.type
_entity_poly.pdbx_seq_one_letter_code
_entity_poly.pdbx_strand_id
1 'polypeptide(L)'
;MKTFVTILLLTALGFTASAQFKLTKSDLLAGAQYAISGVLWGAHEAYQADPYVFESNGFDGQFWAHDAWKNKYIGRNPENGMKANRWLGHTFRDVDHFTGTFNNAFAVSGTATVCLQDQGNWKHKALKVLAGVAVRSLFASATYRVLR
;
A
#
# COMPACT_ATOMS: atom_id res chain seq x y z
N MET A 1 11.05 -6.37 -15.57
CA MET A 1 10.31 -6.57 -14.31
C MET A 1 10.29 -8.03 -13.83
N LYS A 2 9.91 -9.01 -14.66
CA LYS A 2 9.86 -10.44 -14.26
C LYS A 2 11.19 -10.96 -13.69
N THR A 3 12.31 -10.65 -14.35
CA THR A 3 13.65 -11.12 -13.96
C THR A 3 14.11 -10.57 -12.60
N PHE A 4 13.77 -9.33 -12.26
CA PHE A 4 14.19 -8.71 -11.00
C PHE A 4 13.44 -9.30 -9.80
N VAL A 5 12.14 -9.56 -9.96
CA VAL A 5 11.31 -10.22 -8.94
C VAL A 5 11.76 -11.66 -8.72
N THR A 6 12.14 -12.38 -9.79
CA THR A 6 12.69 -13.73 -9.70
C THR A 6 14.03 -13.76 -8.97
N ILE A 7 14.93 -12.80 -9.21
CA ILE A 7 16.21 -12.70 -8.51
C ILE A 7 16.00 -12.39 -7.02
N LEU A 8 15.05 -11.52 -6.68
CA LEU A 8 14.73 -11.16 -5.29
C LEU A 8 14.10 -12.34 -4.52
N LEU A 9 13.21 -13.09 -5.17
CA LEU A 9 12.62 -14.32 -4.62
C LEU A 9 13.67 -15.42 -4.44
N LEU A 10 14.56 -15.63 -5.42
CA LEU A 10 15.61 -16.66 -5.34
C LEU A 10 16.68 -16.32 -4.30
N THR A 11 17.04 -15.04 -4.15
CA THR A 11 17.94 -14.61 -3.06
C THR A 11 17.27 -14.77 -1.70
N ALA A 12 16.01 -14.36 -1.55
CA ALA A 12 15.26 -14.57 -0.30
C ALA A 12 15.15 -16.06 0.07
N LEU A 13 14.86 -16.94 -0.90
CA LEU A 13 14.79 -18.38 -0.69
C LEU A 13 16.15 -19.01 -0.34
N GLY A 14 17.23 -18.56 -0.99
CA GLY A 14 18.60 -19.01 -0.74
C GLY A 14 19.10 -18.72 0.68
N PHE A 15 18.63 -17.65 1.32
CA PHE A 15 18.96 -17.35 2.72
C PHE A 15 18.08 -18.09 3.74
N THR A 16 16.92 -18.62 3.34
CA THR A 16 16.01 -19.35 4.24
C THR A 16 16.31 -20.85 4.37
N ALA A 17 17.04 -21.45 3.42
CA ALA A 17 17.31 -22.89 3.43
C ALA A 17 18.23 -23.36 4.59
N SER A 18 18.90 -22.44 5.28
CA SER A 18 19.81 -22.74 6.40
C SER A 18 19.38 -22.18 7.76
N ALA A 19 18.27 -21.45 7.84
CA ALA A 19 17.78 -20.84 9.07
C ALA A 19 16.36 -21.32 9.39
N GLN A 20 16.16 -21.94 10.56
CA GLN A 20 14.82 -22.13 11.13
C GLN A 20 14.21 -20.75 11.40
N PHE A 21 13.50 -20.20 10.42
CA PHE A 21 12.86 -18.90 10.51
C PHE A 21 11.61 -19.03 11.37
N LYS A 22 11.74 -18.79 12.68
CA LYS A 22 10.59 -18.71 13.57
C LYS A 22 9.95 -17.33 13.41
N LEU A 23 8.80 -17.29 12.75
CA LEU A 23 8.02 -16.05 12.63
C LEU A 23 7.61 -15.55 14.01
N THR A 24 7.88 -14.28 14.26
CA THR A 24 7.47 -13.59 15.49
C THR A 24 6.20 -12.76 15.25
N LYS A 25 5.57 -12.29 16.34
CA LYS A 25 4.42 -11.37 16.24
C LYS A 25 4.79 -10.07 15.52
N SER A 26 6.00 -9.56 15.72
CA SER A 26 6.48 -8.35 15.04
C SER A 26 6.71 -8.58 13.56
N ASP A 27 7.13 -9.79 13.16
CA ASP A 27 7.23 -10.17 11.74
C ASP A 27 5.87 -10.22 11.06
N LEU A 28 4.86 -10.79 11.74
CA LEU A 28 3.49 -10.82 11.25
C LEU A 28 2.89 -9.41 11.14
N LEU A 29 3.14 -8.56 12.14
CA LEU A 29 2.68 -7.17 12.13
C LEU A 29 3.34 -6.37 10.99
N ALA A 30 4.65 -6.46 10.84
CA ALA A 30 5.37 -5.81 9.75
C ALA A 30 4.86 -6.32 8.39
N GLY A 31 4.71 -7.63 8.24
CA GLY A 31 4.15 -8.25 7.04
C GLY A 31 2.75 -7.74 6.70
N ALA A 32 1.86 -7.63 7.70
CA ALA A 32 0.52 -7.08 7.52
C ALA A 32 0.53 -5.60 7.10
N GLN A 33 1.42 -4.78 7.70
CA GLN A 33 1.58 -3.38 7.31
C GLN A 33 2.06 -3.26 5.85
N TYR A 34 3.03 -4.06 5.44
CA TYR A 34 3.46 -4.11 4.03
C TYR A 34 2.36 -4.63 3.10
N ALA A 35 1.56 -5.62 3.51
CA ALA A 35 0.44 -6.13 2.73
C ALA A 35 -0.62 -5.05 2.53
N ILE A 36 -1.03 -4.34 3.58
CA ILE A 36 -1.97 -3.20 3.50
C ILE A 36 -1.41 -2.11 2.59
N SER A 37 -0.12 -1.77 2.73
CA SER A 37 0.55 -0.84 1.82
C SER A 37 0.44 -1.30 0.36
N GLY A 38 0.64 -2.59 0.12
CA GLY A 38 0.51 -3.19 -1.21
C GLY A 38 -0.90 -3.05 -1.77
N VAL A 39 -1.93 -3.42 -1.00
CA VAL A 39 -3.34 -3.29 -1.38
C VAL A 39 -3.66 -1.84 -1.76
N LEU A 40 -3.29 -0.89 -0.90
CA LEU A 40 -3.53 0.53 -1.16
C LEU A 40 -2.81 1.01 -2.42
N TRP A 41 -1.55 0.61 -2.62
CA TRP A 41 -0.82 0.97 -3.83
C TRP A 41 -1.42 0.36 -5.10
N GLY A 42 -1.84 -0.91 -5.06
CA GLY A 42 -2.49 -1.56 -6.20
C GLY A 42 -3.84 -0.91 -6.55
N ALA A 43 -4.60 -0.51 -5.53
CA ALA A 43 -5.84 0.24 -5.70
C ALA A 43 -5.60 1.64 -6.30
N HIS A 44 -4.57 2.35 -5.84
CA HIS A 44 -4.14 3.64 -6.41
C HIS A 44 -3.78 3.52 -7.89
N GLU A 45 -2.92 2.56 -8.24
CA GLU A 45 -2.49 2.33 -9.62
C GLU A 45 -3.66 1.91 -10.53
N ALA A 46 -4.60 1.11 -10.02
CA ALA A 46 -5.79 0.73 -10.75
C ALA A 46 -6.66 1.95 -11.08
N TYR A 47 -6.86 2.85 -10.12
CA TYR A 47 -7.61 4.09 -10.30
C TYR A 47 -6.93 5.07 -11.25
N GLN A 48 -5.61 5.22 -11.15
CA GLN A 48 -4.84 6.06 -12.08
C GLN A 48 -4.91 5.53 -13.52
N ALA A 49 -4.99 4.20 -13.68
CA ALA A 49 -5.15 3.58 -14.99
C ALA A 49 -6.59 3.69 -15.54
N ASP A 50 -7.60 3.64 -14.68
CA ASP A 50 -9.01 3.81 -15.02
C ASP A 50 -9.78 4.44 -13.84
N PRO A 51 -10.18 5.72 -13.94
CA PRO A 51 -10.91 6.41 -12.87
C PRO A 51 -12.29 5.80 -12.54
N TYR A 52 -12.85 4.98 -13.44
CA TYR A 52 -14.14 4.31 -13.24
C TYR A 52 -13.98 2.88 -12.68
N VAL A 53 -12.75 2.43 -12.40
CA VAL A 53 -12.47 1.05 -12.01
C VAL A 53 -13.27 0.58 -10.80
N PHE A 54 -13.49 1.45 -9.80
CA PHE A 54 -14.26 1.07 -8.62
C PHE A 54 -15.75 0.99 -8.93
N GLU A 55 -16.28 1.95 -9.68
CA GLU A 55 -17.67 1.95 -10.12
C GLU A 55 -18.00 0.71 -10.98
N SER A 56 -17.09 0.33 -11.89
CA SER A 56 -17.24 -0.86 -12.74
C SER A 56 -17.16 -2.17 -11.96
N ASN A 57 -16.47 -2.17 -10.82
CA ASN A 57 -16.41 -3.30 -9.88
C ASN A 57 -17.51 -3.25 -8.80
N GLY A 58 -18.51 -2.37 -8.94
CA GLY A 58 -19.67 -2.30 -8.04
C GLY A 58 -19.41 -1.61 -6.70
N PHE A 59 -18.28 -0.90 -6.55
CA PHE A 59 -18.09 0.00 -5.42
C PHE A 59 -18.95 1.24 -5.65
N ASP A 60 -19.86 1.52 -4.72
CA ASP A 60 -20.74 2.67 -4.79
C ASP A 60 -20.31 3.79 -3.84
N GLY A 61 -20.87 4.99 -4.08
CA GLY A 61 -20.77 6.10 -3.15
C GLY A 61 -19.70 7.14 -3.46
N GLN A 62 -19.83 8.26 -2.75
CA GLN A 62 -19.13 9.53 -3.05
C GLN A 62 -17.61 9.46 -2.96
N PHE A 63 -17.04 8.43 -2.32
CA PHE A 63 -15.60 8.29 -2.09
C PHE A 63 -14.89 7.48 -3.19
N TRP A 64 -15.58 6.48 -3.75
CA TRP A 64 -15.03 5.57 -4.77
C TRP A 64 -15.34 6.02 -6.20
N ALA A 65 -16.31 6.93 -6.38
CA ALA A 65 -16.69 7.46 -7.67
C ALA A 65 -15.57 8.26 -8.34
N HIS A 66 -15.51 8.24 -9.68
CA HIS A 66 -14.55 9.03 -10.46
C HIS A 66 -14.57 10.54 -10.15
N ASP A 67 -15.70 11.07 -9.68
CA ASP A 67 -15.87 12.49 -9.34
C ASP A 67 -15.69 12.79 -7.85
N ALA A 68 -15.22 11.81 -7.06
CA ALA A 68 -14.96 11.94 -5.62
C ALA A 68 -13.97 13.06 -5.28
N TRP A 69 -13.07 13.44 -6.20
CA TRP A 69 -12.17 14.58 -6.04
C TRP A 69 -12.91 15.89 -5.71
N LYS A 70 -14.21 15.99 -6.06
CA LYS A 70 -15.07 17.14 -5.73
C LYS A 70 -15.39 17.26 -4.25
N ASN A 71 -15.19 16.21 -3.45
CA ASN A 71 -15.46 16.21 -1.99
C ASN A 71 -14.63 17.26 -1.23
N LYS A 72 -13.54 17.77 -1.82
CA LYS A 72 -12.73 18.85 -1.25
C LYS A 72 -13.40 20.25 -1.34
N TYR A 73 -14.44 20.40 -2.15
CA TYR A 73 -15.14 21.69 -2.34
C TYR A 73 -16.44 21.77 -1.53
N ILE A 74 -16.86 22.99 -1.23
CA ILE A 74 -18.13 23.27 -0.55
C ILE A 74 -19.29 22.86 -1.47
N GLY A 75 -20.12 21.93 -1.01
CA GLY A 75 -21.23 21.40 -1.81
C GLY A 75 -20.82 20.62 -3.07
N ARG A 76 -19.59 20.08 -3.12
CA ARG A 76 -19.03 19.41 -4.32
C ARG A 76 -18.98 20.29 -5.57
N ASN A 77 -19.09 21.61 -5.42
CA ASN A 77 -18.97 22.57 -6.51
C ASN A 77 -17.62 23.31 -6.42
N PRO A 78 -16.72 23.17 -7.41
CA PRO A 78 -15.47 23.91 -7.50
C PRO A 78 -15.60 25.43 -7.36
N GLU A 79 -16.74 26.00 -7.77
CA GLU A 79 -17.00 27.45 -7.74
C GLU A 79 -17.21 28.00 -6.33
N ASN A 80 -17.67 27.16 -5.39
CA ASN A 80 -17.94 27.56 -4.01
C ASN A 80 -16.68 27.64 -3.13
N GLY A 81 -15.49 27.38 -3.71
CA GLY A 81 -14.24 27.32 -2.97
C GLY A 81 -14.00 26.00 -2.22
N MET A 82 -12.77 25.84 -1.73
CA MET A 82 -12.33 24.63 -1.03
C MET A 82 -12.68 24.67 0.47
N LYS A 83 -12.96 23.50 1.05
CA LYS A 83 -13.15 23.34 2.50
C LYS A 83 -11.86 23.75 3.25
N ALA A 84 -12.03 24.36 4.42
CA ALA A 84 -10.91 24.92 5.20
C ALA A 84 -9.89 23.88 5.70
N ASN A 85 -10.30 22.62 5.89
CA ASN A 85 -9.43 21.56 6.43
C ASN A 85 -8.51 20.95 5.35
N ARG A 86 -7.59 21.73 4.77
CA ARG A 86 -6.77 21.27 3.63
C ARG A 86 -6.12 19.89 3.81
N TRP A 87 -5.63 19.54 5.00
CA TRP A 87 -4.96 18.25 5.18
C TRP A 87 -5.93 17.06 5.13
N LEU A 88 -6.91 17.01 6.04
CA LEU A 88 -7.92 15.94 6.08
C LEU A 88 -8.81 15.94 4.83
N GLY A 89 -9.18 17.13 4.34
CA GLY A 89 -9.97 17.33 3.13
C GLY A 89 -9.21 17.04 1.83
N HIS A 90 -7.87 16.90 1.84
CA HIS A 90 -7.12 16.40 0.69
C HIS A 90 -6.86 14.90 0.79
N THR A 91 -6.53 14.38 1.97
CA THR A 91 -6.21 12.96 2.15
C THR A 91 -7.44 12.06 2.05
N PHE A 92 -8.60 12.50 2.56
CA PHE A 92 -9.82 11.69 2.60
C PHE A 92 -10.87 12.13 1.57
N ARG A 93 -10.50 12.90 0.55
CA ARG A 93 -11.48 13.36 -0.45
C ARG A 93 -11.95 12.24 -1.37
N ASP A 94 -11.05 11.37 -1.77
CA ASP A 94 -11.29 10.32 -2.73
C ASP A 94 -10.34 9.15 -2.43
N VAL A 95 -10.66 8.01 -3.05
CA VAL A 95 -9.84 6.82 -2.97
C VAL A 95 -8.40 7.06 -3.42
N ASP A 96 -8.18 7.86 -4.47
CA ASP A 96 -6.86 8.13 -5.04
C ASP A 96 -5.90 8.75 -4.02
N HIS A 97 -6.32 9.81 -3.35
CA HIS A 97 -5.50 10.53 -2.38
C HIS A 97 -5.36 9.76 -1.08
N PHE A 98 -6.41 9.04 -0.67
CA PHE A 98 -6.36 8.17 0.50
C PHE A 98 -5.33 7.06 0.29
N THR A 99 -5.48 6.31 -0.80
CA THR A 99 -4.58 5.19 -1.13
C THR A 99 -3.15 5.67 -1.37
N GLY A 100 -2.96 6.76 -2.11
CA GLY A 100 -1.65 7.40 -2.34
C GLY A 100 -0.96 7.89 -1.06
N THR A 101 -1.71 8.35 -0.06
CA THR A 101 -1.15 8.79 1.22
C THR A 101 -0.86 7.60 2.14
N PHE A 102 -1.86 6.74 2.34
CA PHE A 102 -1.78 5.69 3.36
C PHE A 102 -0.89 4.52 2.95
N ASN A 103 -0.72 4.23 1.65
CA ASN A 103 0.21 3.18 1.24
C ASN A 103 1.63 3.49 1.75
N ASN A 104 2.07 4.75 1.68
CA ASN A 104 3.38 5.17 2.16
C ASN A 104 3.48 5.09 3.68
N ALA A 105 2.44 5.55 4.39
CA ALA A 105 2.39 5.47 5.85
C ALA A 105 2.53 4.01 6.35
N PHE A 106 1.83 3.07 5.73
CA PHE A 106 1.92 1.65 6.08
C PHE A 106 3.27 1.02 5.71
N ALA A 107 3.89 1.38 4.58
CA ALA A 107 5.23 0.89 4.23
C ALA A 107 6.30 1.37 5.21
N VAL A 108 6.25 2.65 5.59
CA VAL A 108 7.15 3.24 6.60
C VAL A 108 6.91 2.58 7.96
N SER A 109 5.65 2.38 8.35
CA SER A 109 5.30 1.71 9.60
C SER A 109 5.82 0.26 9.64
N GLY A 110 5.70 -0.49 8.54
CA GLY A 110 6.28 -1.83 8.40
C GLY A 110 7.80 -1.84 8.57
N THR A 111 8.49 -0.89 7.95
CA THR A 111 9.95 -0.71 8.12
C THR A 111 10.30 -0.40 9.58
N ALA A 112 9.56 0.53 10.21
CA ALA A 112 9.79 0.92 11.59
C ALA A 112 9.59 -0.25 12.56
N THR A 113 8.56 -1.09 12.36
CA THR A 113 8.34 -2.31 13.15
C THR A 113 9.54 -3.23 13.11
N VAL A 114 10.10 -3.49 11.92
CA VAL A 114 11.33 -4.32 11.77
C VAL A 114 12.54 -3.66 12.45
N CYS A 115 12.72 -2.35 12.24
CA CYS A 115 13.87 -1.63 12.77
C CYS A 115 13.85 -1.51 14.31
N LEU A 116 12.68 -1.33 14.92
CA LEU A 116 12.55 -1.07 16.35
C LEU A 116 12.34 -2.34 17.18
N GLN A 117 11.67 -3.37 16.64
CA GLN A 117 11.26 -4.54 17.43
C GLN A 117 12.15 -5.76 17.22
N ASP A 118 12.97 -5.78 16.16
CA ASP A 118 13.93 -6.86 15.94
C ASP A 118 15.24 -6.59 16.69
N GLN A 119 15.75 -7.58 17.42
CA GLN A 119 17.07 -7.50 18.08
C GLN A 119 18.22 -8.05 17.22
N GLY A 120 17.91 -8.58 16.03
CA GLY A 120 18.90 -9.08 15.09
C GLY A 120 19.83 -8.01 14.54
N ASN A 121 20.94 -8.45 13.94
CA ASN A 121 21.90 -7.56 13.28
C ASN A 121 21.28 -6.86 12.04
N TRP A 122 22.00 -5.87 11.51
CA TRP A 122 21.51 -5.07 10.37
C TRP A 122 21.20 -5.92 9.12
N LYS A 123 21.93 -7.03 8.88
CA LYS A 123 21.70 -7.92 7.73
C LYS A 123 20.35 -8.62 7.85
N HIS A 124 20.02 -9.09 9.04
CA HIS A 124 18.74 -9.72 9.35
C HIS A 124 17.57 -8.74 9.19
N LYS A 125 17.73 -7.52 9.71
CA LYS A 125 16.75 -6.44 9.52
C LYS A 125 16.55 -6.10 8.04
N ALA A 126 17.64 -5.99 7.28
CA ALA A 126 17.58 -5.73 5.85
C ALA A 126 16.82 -6.85 5.10
N LEU A 127 17.08 -8.12 5.42
CA LEU A 127 16.37 -9.25 4.82
C LEU A 127 14.87 -9.20 5.13
N LYS A 128 14.48 -8.85 6.35
CA LYS A 128 13.06 -8.69 6.72
C LYS A 128 12.39 -7.51 6.03
N VAL A 129 13.08 -6.38 5.87
CA VAL A 129 12.58 -5.25 5.08
C VAL A 129 12.39 -5.68 3.62
N LEU A 130 13.35 -6.40 3.03
CA LEU A 130 13.24 -6.92 1.67
C LEU A 130 12.07 -7.90 1.52
N ALA A 131 11.88 -8.80 2.49
CA ALA A 131 10.72 -9.69 2.53
C ALA A 131 9.40 -8.89 2.62
N GLY A 132 9.36 -7.84 3.44
CA GLY A 132 8.23 -6.91 3.51
C GLY A 132 7.95 -6.21 2.19
N VAL A 133 8.98 -5.69 1.51
CA VAL A 133 8.85 -5.09 0.18
C VAL A 133 8.31 -6.12 -0.83
N ALA A 134 8.77 -7.37 -0.79
CA ALA A 134 8.23 -8.43 -1.63
C ALA A 134 6.75 -8.71 -1.35
N VAL A 135 6.34 -8.73 -0.07
CA VAL A 135 4.92 -8.83 0.33
C VAL A 135 4.12 -7.65 -0.22
N ARG A 136 4.60 -6.41 -0.07
CA ARG A 136 3.97 -5.22 -0.63
C ARG A 136 3.77 -5.33 -2.14
N SER A 137 4.82 -5.74 -2.87
CA SER A 137 4.75 -5.91 -4.33
C SER A 137 3.76 -7.01 -4.74
N LEU A 138 3.70 -8.12 -4.01
CA LEU A 138 2.74 -9.19 -4.26
C LEU A 138 1.30 -8.69 -4.13
N PHE A 139 0.97 -8.04 -3.01
CA PHE A 139 -0.38 -7.53 -2.75
C PHE A 139 -0.75 -6.36 -3.68
N ALA A 140 0.20 -5.51 -4.04
CA ALA A 140 -0.03 -4.48 -5.05
C ALA A 140 -0.37 -5.08 -6.41
N SER A 141 0.40 -6.06 -6.89
CA SER A 141 0.11 -6.70 -8.16
C SER A 141 -1.19 -7.48 -8.13
N ALA A 142 -1.49 -8.18 -7.02
CA ALA A 142 -2.74 -8.93 -6.87
C ALA A 142 -3.94 -7.98 -6.89
N THR A 143 -3.91 -6.90 -6.10
CA THR A 143 -5.01 -5.93 -6.02
C THR A 143 -5.24 -5.25 -7.37
N TYR A 144 -4.17 -4.82 -8.05
CA TYR A 144 -4.28 -4.22 -9.38
C TYR A 144 -4.98 -5.15 -10.38
N ARG A 145 -4.62 -6.44 -10.39
CA ARG A 145 -5.21 -7.47 -11.28
C ARG A 145 -6.61 -7.93 -10.89
N VAL A 146 -7.00 -7.73 -9.64
CA VAL A 146 -8.37 -8.03 -9.19
C VAL A 146 -9.30 -6.90 -9.59
N LEU A 147 -8.83 -5.65 -9.56
CA LEU A 147 -9.61 -4.49 -9.97
C LEU A 147 -9.65 -4.32 -11.50
N ARG A 148 -8.63 -4.79 -12.24
CA ARG A 148 -8.54 -4.72 -13.71
C ARG A 148 -8.18 -6.05 -14.34
#